data_AF-A0A9D9NQN5-F1
#
_entry.id   AF-A0A9D9NQN5-F1
#
_cell.length_a   1.000
_cell.length_b   1.000
_cell.length_c   1.000
_cell.angle_alpha   90.00
_cell.angle_beta   90.00
_cell.angle_gamma   90.00
#
_symmetry.space_group_name_H-M   'P 1'
#
loop_
_entity.id
_entity.type
_entity.pdbx_description
1 polymer ?
#
loop_
_entity_poly.entity_id
_entity_poly.type
_entity_poly.pdbx_seq_one_letter_code
_entity_poly.pdbx_strand_id
1 'polypeptide(L)'
;MKTKNVTLIMLCMLLFACDKQVAYNDISNKKNNGSYVIPVNQAIDYLDAFLDADTKSEYSDRQIANIVTVMADGTMEMTKSGESYPLLYIINYTDNEGYAIISADKRIGNDVFAITESGNINENYSCYDTLNSEKLPLELVRRYAINASSTIPIRDSLVDDNYFTFPRNDDDPPEFTVPDGEWVITVWDRVETVNAVPVMLKTKWNQNAPFNNLCRPYAAGCTAVAMMQIMTYNAYPSPFIIEDVTIPFEELREMKYVLNDSSIYAKAVALIVKSIRDYCGVTHLGTSSLIWPKHAAKYFKNVMGYSNVQRYADPKRCDVNMIIDCLMKGYPVFVAAKANGFHAHSWVVDGLIYKNYYGHKEGEESGDYKGEAYKSEAYFHCNWGWGGKDDGYFKAGIFDIDISYDFDYMTKSESDGDYDSYYRIITYEVQEG
;
A
#
# COMPACT_ATOMS: atom_id res chain seq x y z
N MET A 1 25.63 -69.18 -31.78
CA MET A 1 24.22 -69.43 -32.15
C MET A 1 23.33 -68.58 -31.24
N LYS A 2 22.40 -67.81 -31.84
CA LYS A 2 21.02 -67.47 -31.40
C LYS A 2 20.77 -67.31 -29.87
N THR A 3 20.12 -66.28 -29.31
CA THR A 3 19.06 -65.38 -29.82
C THR A 3 18.75 -64.31 -28.76
N LYS A 4 18.22 -63.17 -29.22
CA LYS A 4 17.62 -62.08 -28.43
C LYS A 4 16.41 -62.56 -27.61
N ASN A 5 16.05 -61.84 -26.53
CA ASN A 5 14.72 -61.22 -26.39
C ASN A 5 14.65 -60.25 -25.19
N VAL A 6 14.39 -58.99 -25.54
CA VAL A 6 13.87 -57.93 -24.68
C VAL A 6 12.38 -58.19 -24.49
N THR A 7 11.87 -58.10 -23.26
CA THR A 7 10.42 -58.03 -23.02
C THR A 7 10.11 -56.79 -22.19
N LEU A 8 9.45 -55.87 -22.87
CA LEU A 8 8.76 -54.68 -22.41
C LEU A 8 7.50 -55.11 -21.64
N ILE A 9 7.25 -54.58 -20.45
CA ILE A 9 5.92 -54.63 -19.82
C ILE A 9 5.41 -53.19 -19.70
N MET A 10 4.32 -52.95 -20.41
CA MET A 10 3.54 -51.72 -20.42
C MET A 10 2.19 -52.01 -19.75
N LEU A 11 1.63 -50.96 -19.15
CA LEU A 11 0.20 -50.71 -18.93
C LEU A 11 -0.45 -51.23 -17.62
N CYS A 12 -0.91 -50.29 -16.77
CA CYS A 12 -2.33 -49.96 -16.67
C CYS A 12 -2.57 -48.78 -15.70
N MET A 13 -3.28 -47.75 -16.19
CA MET A 13 -3.97 -46.74 -15.39
C MET A 13 -5.22 -47.37 -14.73
N LEU A 14 -5.60 -46.90 -13.53
CA LEU A 14 -6.90 -46.27 -13.23
C LEU A 14 -7.07 -46.02 -11.71
N LEU A 15 -7.29 -44.73 -11.40
CA LEU A 15 -8.15 -44.08 -10.38
C LEU A 15 -8.54 -44.85 -9.10
N PHE A 16 -8.33 -44.22 -7.93
CA PHE A 16 -9.39 -43.96 -6.94
C PHE A 16 -9.03 -42.75 -6.06
N ALA A 17 -10.00 -41.84 -5.92
CA ALA A 17 -10.00 -40.73 -4.98
C ALA A 17 -10.08 -41.24 -3.53
N CYS A 18 -9.52 -40.51 -2.57
CA CYS A 18 -9.94 -40.61 -1.18
C CYS A 18 -9.69 -39.31 -0.43
N ASP A 19 -10.81 -38.67 -0.12
CA ASP A 19 -11.03 -37.59 0.82
C ASP A 19 -10.48 -37.95 2.21
N LYS A 20 -9.78 -37.02 2.88
CA LYS A 20 -9.45 -37.15 4.31
C LYS A 20 -9.47 -35.79 4.99
N GLN A 21 -10.62 -35.48 5.58
CA GLN A 21 -10.72 -34.76 6.85
C GLN A 21 -9.68 -35.30 7.84
N VAL A 22 -8.89 -34.41 8.44
CA VAL A 22 -8.04 -34.75 9.57
C VAL A 22 -8.56 -34.03 10.80
N ALA A 23 -8.91 -34.85 11.80
CA ALA A 23 -9.43 -34.45 13.09
C ALA A 23 -8.40 -33.66 13.91
N TYR A 24 -8.90 -32.63 14.62
CA TYR A 24 -8.18 -31.86 15.61
C TYR A 24 -8.09 -32.66 16.92
N ASN A 25 -6.88 -32.86 17.44
CA ASN A 25 -6.67 -33.36 18.80
C ASN A 25 -5.91 -32.31 19.61
N ASP A 26 -6.49 -32.02 20.76
CA ASP A 26 -6.12 -31.07 21.79
C ASP A 26 -4.82 -31.49 22.51
N ILE A 27 -3.88 -30.56 22.73
CA ILE A 27 -2.78 -30.72 23.69
C ILE A 27 -2.52 -29.39 24.41
N SER A 28 -2.81 -29.41 25.71
CA SER A 28 -2.63 -28.33 26.69
C SER A 28 -1.18 -28.08 27.12
N ASN A 29 -0.90 -26.80 27.39
CA ASN A 29 -0.01 -26.21 28.42
C ASN A 29 1.53 -26.32 28.30
N LYS A 30 2.13 -25.29 27.68
CA LYS A 30 3.34 -24.58 28.14
C LYS A 30 3.16 -23.07 27.91
N LYS A 31 3.58 -22.26 28.90
CA LYS A 31 3.36 -20.81 29.05
C LYS A 31 3.42 -20.00 27.73
N ASN A 32 2.32 -19.26 27.52
CA ASN A 32 1.86 -18.46 26.38
C ASN A 32 2.90 -17.68 25.57
N ASN A 33 3.38 -18.29 24.48
CA ASN A 33 3.92 -17.60 23.30
C ASN A 33 2.92 -17.64 22.12
N GLY A 34 1.65 -17.97 22.37
CA GLY A 34 0.61 -18.18 21.34
C GLY A 34 -0.70 -17.39 21.53
N SER A 35 -0.74 -16.36 22.39
CA SER A 35 -2.00 -15.65 22.70
C SER A 35 -2.41 -14.60 21.65
N TYR A 36 -1.43 -13.98 20.97
CA TYR A 36 -1.66 -12.80 20.14
C TYR A 36 -1.92 -13.11 18.66
N VAL A 37 -1.92 -14.38 18.25
CA VAL A 37 -2.17 -14.71 16.83
C VAL A 37 -3.66 -14.56 16.53
N ILE A 38 -3.97 -13.86 15.45
CA ILE A 38 -5.31 -13.84 14.85
C ILE A 38 -5.41 -15.10 13.96
N PRO A 39 -6.35 -16.02 14.19
CA PRO A 39 -6.57 -17.14 13.29
C PRO A 39 -6.89 -16.68 11.87
N VAL A 40 -6.40 -17.40 10.86
CA VAL A 40 -6.57 -17.02 9.43
C VAL A 40 -8.04 -16.82 9.05
N ASN A 41 -8.94 -17.68 9.52
CA ASN A 41 -10.38 -17.52 9.26
C ASN A 41 -10.94 -16.24 9.88
N GLN A 42 -10.50 -15.87 11.09
CA GLN A 42 -10.91 -14.63 11.73
C GLN A 42 -10.35 -13.40 10.99
N ALA A 43 -9.13 -13.49 10.45
CA ALA A 43 -8.58 -12.45 9.58
C ALA A 43 -9.37 -12.32 8.27
N ILE A 44 -9.80 -13.44 7.67
CA ILE A 44 -10.71 -13.41 6.50
C ILE A 44 -12.03 -12.75 6.86
N ASP A 45 -12.63 -13.08 8.01
CA ASP A 45 -13.88 -12.44 8.45
C ASP A 45 -13.72 -10.91 8.61
N TYR A 46 -12.57 -10.45 9.13
CA TYR A 46 -12.26 -9.03 9.21
C TYR A 46 -12.09 -8.37 7.83
N LEU A 47 -11.47 -9.07 6.89
CA LEU A 47 -11.32 -8.59 5.52
C LEU A 47 -12.68 -8.53 4.80
N ASP A 48 -13.51 -9.55 4.93
CA ASP A 48 -14.85 -9.60 4.35
C ASP A 48 -15.71 -8.47 4.92
N ALA A 49 -15.69 -8.26 6.24
CA ALA A 49 -16.38 -7.13 6.87
C ALA A 49 -15.89 -5.78 6.35
N PHE A 50 -14.58 -5.62 6.15
CA PHE A 50 -13.99 -4.42 5.56
C PHE A 50 -14.52 -4.16 4.14
N LEU A 51 -14.55 -5.21 3.31
CA LEU A 51 -14.98 -5.14 1.90
C LEU A 51 -16.49 -4.94 1.76
N ASP A 52 -17.30 -5.58 2.60
CA ASP A 52 -18.76 -5.50 2.58
C ASP A 52 -19.30 -4.13 3.01
N ALA A 53 -18.56 -3.42 3.87
CA ALA A 53 -18.88 -2.03 4.21
C ALA A 53 -18.89 -1.09 2.99
N ASP A 54 -18.19 -1.47 1.92
CA ASP A 54 -18.25 -0.80 0.62
C ASP A 54 -19.29 -1.51 -0.25
N THR A 55 -20.56 -1.06 -0.19
CA THR A 55 -21.74 -1.65 -0.90
C THR A 55 -21.64 -1.77 -2.45
N LYS A 56 -20.46 -1.54 -3.04
CA LYS A 56 -20.09 -1.73 -4.45
C LYS A 56 -18.59 -2.05 -4.63
N SER A 57 -17.94 -2.72 -3.69
CA SER A 57 -16.52 -3.03 -3.85
C SER A 57 -16.34 -4.00 -5.04
N GLU A 58 -15.49 -3.66 -6.02
CA GLU A 58 -15.06 -4.60 -7.09
C GLU A 58 -14.18 -5.75 -6.55
N TYR A 59 -14.15 -5.93 -5.23
CA TYR A 59 -13.21 -6.75 -4.49
C TYR A 59 -13.89 -7.92 -3.77
N SER A 60 -15.21 -7.85 -3.51
CA SER A 60 -15.95 -8.83 -2.70
C SER A 60 -16.12 -10.21 -3.34
N ASP A 61 -16.05 -10.30 -4.68
CA ASP A 61 -16.28 -11.55 -5.42
C ASP A 61 -14.99 -12.34 -5.72
N ARG A 62 -13.84 -11.88 -5.23
CA ARG A 62 -12.53 -12.46 -5.55
C ARG A 62 -12.32 -13.79 -4.86
N GLN A 63 -11.78 -14.77 -5.59
CA GLN A 63 -11.47 -16.07 -5.02
C GLN A 63 -10.06 -16.10 -4.44
N ILE A 64 -9.92 -16.56 -3.19
CA ILE A 64 -8.61 -16.71 -2.55
C ILE A 64 -7.83 -17.83 -3.24
N ALA A 65 -6.65 -17.51 -3.76
CA ALA A 65 -5.73 -18.46 -4.37
C ALA A 65 -4.79 -19.11 -3.32
N ASN A 66 -4.18 -18.29 -2.47
CA ASN A 66 -3.33 -18.74 -1.36
C ASN A 66 -3.16 -17.63 -0.32
N ILE A 67 -2.63 -18.01 0.84
CA ILE A 67 -2.33 -17.10 1.94
C ILE A 67 -0.86 -17.27 2.33
N VAL A 68 -0.13 -16.16 2.40
CA VAL A 68 1.26 -16.11 2.85
C VAL A 68 1.32 -15.44 4.20
N THR A 69 2.01 -16.04 5.16
CA THR A 69 2.23 -15.43 6.48
C THR A 69 3.56 -14.69 6.46
N VAL A 70 3.54 -13.41 6.84
CA VAL A 70 4.74 -12.61 7.09
C VAL A 70 5.00 -12.63 8.58
N MET A 71 6.17 -13.12 8.97
CA MET A 71 6.61 -13.18 10.35
C MET A 71 7.23 -11.85 10.79
N ALA A 72 7.29 -11.59 12.09
CA ALA A 72 7.87 -10.36 12.63
C ALA A 72 9.36 -10.18 12.25
N ASP A 73 10.09 -11.29 12.18
CA ASP A 73 11.48 -11.34 11.71
C ASP A 73 11.59 -11.24 10.17
N GLY A 74 10.47 -10.96 9.49
CA GLY A 74 10.30 -10.76 8.05
C GLY A 74 10.48 -11.98 7.17
N THR A 75 10.62 -13.17 7.75
CA THR A 75 10.49 -14.40 6.97
C THR A 75 9.05 -14.54 6.46
N MET A 76 8.90 -15.13 5.27
CA MET A 76 7.59 -15.44 4.69
C MET A 76 7.40 -16.95 4.65
N GLU A 77 6.29 -17.43 5.19
CA GLU A 77 5.97 -18.86 5.24
C GLU A 77 4.55 -19.13 4.75
N MET A 78 4.38 -20.20 3.98
CA MET A 78 3.06 -20.63 3.50
C MET A 78 2.20 -21.33 4.56
N THR A 79 2.74 -21.59 5.77
CA THR A 79 2.12 -22.01 7.06
C THR A 79 2.99 -23.08 7.75
N LYS A 80 3.91 -22.70 8.67
CA LYS A 80 4.20 -23.39 9.95
C LYS A 80 5.46 -22.87 10.69
N SER A 81 5.20 -22.35 11.89
CA SER A 81 6.00 -22.49 13.13
C SER A 81 7.52 -22.32 13.03
N GLY A 82 7.97 -21.09 12.79
CA GLY A 82 9.29 -20.62 13.23
C GLY A 82 9.30 -20.14 14.69
N GLU A 83 10.47 -19.78 15.21
CA GLU A 83 10.64 -19.16 16.55
C GLU A 83 10.12 -17.71 16.62
N SER A 84 9.75 -17.13 15.48
CA SER A 84 9.12 -15.81 15.32
C SER A 84 7.59 -15.93 15.32
N TYR A 85 6.87 -14.81 15.49
CA TYR A 85 5.40 -14.79 15.50
C TYR A 85 4.83 -14.21 14.20
N PRO A 86 3.64 -14.66 13.75
CA PRO A 86 2.92 -14.07 12.62
C PRO A 86 2.63 -12.59 12.85
N LEU A 87 3.02 -11.74 11.89
CA LEU A 87 2.78 -10.30 11.92
C LEU A 87 1.66 -9.89 10.97
N LEU A 88 1.68 -10.43 9.75
CA LEU A 88 0.71 -10.14 8.69
C LEU A 88 0.30 -11.41 7.95
N TYR A 89 -0.91 -11.41 7.43
CA TYR A 89 -1.33 -12.30 6.36
C TYR A 89 -1.43 -11.54 5.04
N ILE A 90 -0.91 -12.15 3.99
CA ILE A 90 -1.12 -11.71 2.61
C ILE A 90 -2.06 -12.71 1.95
N ILE A 91 -3.23 -12.25 1.57
CA ILE A 91 -4.27 -13.06 0.93
C ILE A 91 -4.21 -12.75 -0.56
N ASN A 92 -3.65 -13.67 -1.36
CA ASN A 92 -3.59 -13.52 -2.82
C ASN A 92 -4.87 -14.05 -3.46
N TYR A 93 -5.37 -13.33 -4.46
CA TYR A 93 -6.54 -13.75 -5.23
C TYR A 93 -6.15 -14.48 -6.51
N THR A 94 -7.09 -15.27 -7.05
CA THR A 94 -6.94 -15.93 -8.35
C THR A 94 -6.89 -14.91 -9.49
N ASP A 95 -6.51 -15.36 -10.70
CA ASP A 95 -6.59 -14.58 -11.94
C ASP A 95 -5.86 -13.21 -11.92
N ASN A 96 -4.89 -13.06 -11.02
CA ASN A 96 -4.12 -11.83 -10.82
C ASN A 96 -5.00 -10.63 -10.41
N GLU A 97 -6.10 -10.89 -9.71
CA GLU A 97 -6.98 -9.88 -9.11
C GLU A 97 -6.41 -9.31 -7.79
N GLY A 98 -5.09 -9.17 -7.70
CA GLY A 98 -4.42 -8.52 -6.57
C GLY A 98 -4.31 -9.39 -5.33
N TYR A 99 -4.08 -8.70 -4.21
CA TYR A 99 -3.94 -9.27 -2.88
C TYR A 99 -4.44 -8.29 -1.81
N ALA A 100 -4.76 -8.82 -0.65
CA ALA A 100 -4.96 -8.04 0.57
C ALA A 100 -3.83 -8.30 1.57
N ILE A 101 -3.46 -7.29 2.35
CA ILE A 101 -2.56 -7.44 3.51
C ILE A 101 -3.36 -7.09 4.76
N ILE A 102 -3.41 -8.00 5.72
CA ILE A 102 -4.16 -7.86 6.97
C ILE A 102 -3.30 -8.29 8.15
N SER A 103 -3.57 -7.73 9.33
CA SER A 103 -2.93 -8.13 10.59
C SER A 103 -3.07 -9.63 10.87
N ALA A 104 -1.97 -10.25 11.33
CA ALA A 104 -1.97 -11.57 11.95
C ALA A 104 -1.78 -11.50 13.49
N ASP A 105 -1.67 -10.29 14.04
CA ASP A 105 -1.34 -10.04 15.44
C ASP A 105 -2.40 -9.15 16.12
N LYS A 106 -3.00 -9.67 17.19
CA LYS A 106 -4.04 -8.99 17.98
C LYS A 106 -3.58 -7.66 18.57
N ARG A 107 -2.28 -7.46 18.78
CA ARG A 107 -1.73 -6.19 19.30
C ARG A 107 -1.84 -5.06 18.28
N ILE A 108 -1.79 -5.39 16.99
CA ILE A 108 -2.03 -4.46 15.89
C ILE A 108 -3.55 -4.26 15.71
N GLY A 109 -4.34 -5.30 15.95
CA GLY A 109 -5.80 -5.27 15.83
C GLY A 109 -6.30 -5.89 14.53
N ASN A 110 -7.47 -5.47 14.07
CA ASN A 110 -8.15 -5.98 12.85
C ASN A 110 -7.79 -5.19 11.58
N ASP A 111 -6.63 -4.54 11.57
CA ASP A 111 -6.24 -3.63 10.50
C ASP A 111 -6.08 -4.37 9.16
N VAL A 112 -6.89 -3.96 8.18
CA VAL A 112 -6.57 -4.17 6.77
C VAL A 112 -5.57 -3.08 6.38
N PHE A 113 -4.40 -3.46 5.87
CA PHE A 113 -3.34 -2.52 5.52
C PHE A 113 -3.33 -2.13 4.05
N ALA A 114 -3.67 -3.08 3.19
CA ALA A 114 -3.69 -2.88 1.76
C ALA A 114 -4.69 -3.80 1.08
N ILE A 115 -5.33 -3.31 0.02
CA ILE A 115 -6.08 -4.11 -0.95
C ILE A 115 -5.68 -3.62 -2.35
N THR A 116 -5.07 -4.49 -3.13
CA THR A 116 -4.58 -4.17 -4.48
C THR A 116 -5.53 -4.64 -5.56
N GLU A 117 -5.49 -3.98 -6.72
CA GLU A 117 -6.29 -4.31 -7.89
C GLU A 117 -5.66 -5.41 -8.75
N SER A 118 -4.33 -5.52 -8.69
CA SER A 118 -3.59 -6.51 -9.45
C SER A 118 -2.24 -6.85 -8.82
N GLY A 119 -1.68 -7.98 -9.21
CA GLY A 119 -0.42 -8.49 -8.70
C GLY A 119 -0.62 -9.61 -7.68
N ASN A 120 0.49 -10.19 -7.25
CA ASN A 120 0.52 -11.27 -6.27
C ASN A 120 1.88 -11.27 -5.56
N ILE A 121 1.89 -11.56 -4.27
CA ILE A 121 3.10 -11.69 -3.46
C ILE A 121 3.29 -13.15 -3.11
N ASN A 122 4.46 -13.71 -3.46
CA ASN A 122 4.80 -15.08 -3.14
C ASN A 122 5.89 -15.16 -2.06
N GLU A 123 6.09 -16.36 -1.52
CA GLU A 123 7.08 -16.68 -0.47
C GLU A 123 8.54 -16.39 -0.83
N ASN A 124 8.88 -16.22 -2.12
CA ASN A 124 10.22 -15.84 -2.54
C ASN A 124 10.46 -14.31 -2.44
N TYR A 125 9.45 -13.53 -2.05
CA TYR A 125 9.64 -12.15 -1.66
C TYR A 125 10.36 -12.09 -0.31
N SER A 126 11.68 -12.01 -0.31
CA SER A 126 12.37 -11.55 0.90
C SER A 126 12.10 -10.06 1.07
N CYS A 127 11.49 -9.70 2.21
CA CYS A 127 11.29 -8.31 2.61
C CYS A 127 12.62 -7.62 3.00
N TYR A 128 13.65 -8.41 3.33
CA TYR A 128 15.00 -7.91 3.55
C TYR A 128 15.82 -7.77 2.28
N ASP A 129 15.42 -8.40 1.17
CA ASP A 129 16.17 -8.31 -0.09
C ASP A 129 15.94 -6.94 -0.74
N THR A 130 16.83 -6.03 -0.36
CA THR A 130 17.34 -4.87 -1.07
C THR A 130 16.35 -4.19 -2.03
N LEU A 131 15.74 -3.12 -1.51
CA LEU A 131 15.77 -1.78 -2.12
C LEU A 131 15.30 -1.65 -3.59
N ASN A 132 14.50 -2.57 -4.12
CA ASN A 132 13.83 -2.36 -5.40
C ASN A 132 12.53 -1.58 -5.18
N SER A 133 12.27 -0.56 -6.01
CA SER A 133 11.06 0.25 -5.88
C SER A 133 9.79 -0.60 -5.91
N GLU A 134 9.78 -1.71 -6.67
CA GLU A 134 8.63 -2.61 -6.78
C GLU A 134 8.24 -3.33 -5.49
N LYS A 135 9.13 -3.43 -4.50
CA LYS A 135 8.81 -4.04 -3.18
C LYS A 135 8.35 -3.02 -2.14
N LEU A 136 8.41 -1.73 -2.47
CA LEU A 136 8.12 -0.64 -1.56
C LEU A 136 6.77 -0.78 -0.84
N PRO A 137 5.64 -1.14 -1.50
CA PRO A 137 4.35 -1.19 -0.82
C PRO A 137 4.34 -2.18 0.35
N LEU A 138 4.85 -3.40 0.14
CA LEU A 138 4.93 -4.41 1.19
C LEU A 138 5.89 -3.99 2.32
N GLU A 139 7.04 -3.41 1.99
CA GLU A 139 8.00 -2.96 3.01
C GLU A 139 7.44 -1.86 3.91
N LEU A 140 6.70 -0.92 3.35
CA LEU A 140 6.06 0.16 4.12
C LEU A 140 5.02 -0.42 5.10
N VAL A 141 4.18 -1.33 4.62
CA VAL A 141 3.19 -2.03 5.47
C VAL A 141 3.87 -2.84 6.56
N ARG A 142 4.88 -3.64 6.20
CA ARG A 142 5.61 -4.47 7.16
C ARG A 142 6.25 -3.62 8.25
N ARG A 143 6.90 -2.51 7.89
CA ARG A 143 7.57 -1.65 8.86
C ARG A 143 6.59 -0.94 9.78
N TYR A 144 5.47 -0.46 9.23
CA TYR A 144 4.36 0.05 10.03
C TYR A 144 3.86 -1.01 11.02
N ALA A 145 3.62 -2.24 10.56
CA ALA A 145 3.14 -3.34 11.39
C ALA A 145 4.14 -3.74 12.48
N ILE A 146 5.44 -3.78 12.19
CA ILE A 146 6.49 -4.01 13.20
C ILE A 146 6.39 -2.95 14.29
N ASN A 147 6.29 -1.68 13.91
CA ASN A 147 6.21 -0.59 14.88
C ASN A 147 4.92 -0.63 15.70
N ALA A 148 3.77 -0.90 15.05
CA ALA A 148 2.50 -1.10 15.75
C ALA A 148 2.50 -2.33 16.67
N SER A 149 3.34 -3.34 16.40
CA SER A 149 3.49 -4.52 17.27
C SER A 149 4.52 -4.35 18.39
N SER A 150 5.50 -3.45 18.20
CA SER A 150 6.61 -3.18 19.12
C SER A 150 6.28 -2.12 20.16
N THR A 151 5.32 -1.26 19.85
CA THR A 151 4.46 -0.71 20.89
C THR A 151 3.80 -1.92 21.57
N ILE A 152 4.39 -2.36 22.69
CA ILE A 152 3.66 -3.08 23.75
C ILE A 152 2.26 -2.44 23.82
N PRO A 153 1.17 -3.16 24.12
CA PRO A 153 -0.10 -2.53 24.43
C PRO A 153 0.09 -1.69 25.71
N ILE A 154 0.75 -0.54 25.60
CA ILE A 154 0.96 0.42 26.65
C ILE A 154 -0.33 1.20 26.57
N ARG A 155 -1.18 0.90 27.53
CA ARG A 155 -2.20 1.82 28.02
C ARG A 155 -3.30 2.08 27.03
N ASP A 156 -4.28 1.21 27.17
CA ASP A 156 -5.67 1.62 27.18
C ASP A 156 -6.01 2.62 28.35
N SER A 157 -4.99 3.22 28.99
CA SER A 157 -5.07 4.20 30.09
C SER A 157 -4.46 5.57 29.80
N LEU A 158 -4.02 5.84 28.57
CA LEU A 158 -3.86 7.21 28.10
C LEU A 158 -4.34 7.23 26.66
N VAL A 159 -5.32 8.08 26.39
CA VAL A 159 -5.56 8.67 25.09
C VAL A 159 -4.19 9.01 24.53
N ASP A 160 -3.69 8.21 23.60
CA ASP A 160 -2.52 8.60 22.84
C ASP A 160 -3.06 9.60 21.82
N ASP A 161 -2.96 10.88 22.18
CA ASP A 161 -3.18 12.03 21.30
C ASP A 161 -2.31 11.98 20.02
N ASN A 162 -1.52 10.92 19.82
CA ASN A 162 -0.59 10.74 18.70
C ASN A 162 -1.03 9.69 17.66
N TYR A 163 -2.15 8.98 17.82
CA TYR A 163 -2.79 8.32 16.69
C TYR A 163 -3.76 9.30 16.05
N PHE A 164 -3.32 9.99 15.00
CA PHE A 164 -4.12 10.87 14.11
C PHE A 164 -5.56 11.11 14.61
N THR A 165 -5.71 11.97 15.62
CA THR A 165 -7.03 12.27 16.17
C THR A 165 -7.77 13.14 15.16
N PHE A 166 -8.50 12.48 14.26
CA PHE A 166 -9.53 13.14 13.49
C PHE A 166 -10.56 13.75 14.46
N PRO A 167 -11.12 14.93 14.15
CA PRO A 167 -11.98 15.64 15.10
C PRO A 167 -13.13 14.74 15.57
N ARG A 168 -13.15 14.52 16.88
CA ARG A 168 -14.19 13.77 17.59
C ARG A 168 -15.54 14.46 17.36
N ASN A 169 -16.55 13.75 16.90
CA ASN A 169 -17.90 14.28 16.78
C ASN A 169 -18.56 14.29 18.17
N ASP A 170 -19.55 15.18 18.38
CA ASP A 170 -20.32 15.23 19.63
C ASP A 170 -21.08 13.92 19.94
N ASP A 171 -21.24 13.04 18.93
CA ASP A 171 -21.89 11.74 19.03
C ASP A 171 -20.93 10.57 19.41
N ASP A 172 -19.62 10.82 19.54
CA ASP A 172 -18.65 9.78 19.85
C ASP A 172 -18.78 9.31 21.32
N PRO A 173 -18.62 8.00 21.61
CA PRO A 173 -18.76 7.49 22.96
C PRO A 173 -17.72 8.09 23.92
N PRO A 174 -18.05 8.25 25.22
CA PRO A 174 -17.13 8.82 26.20
C PRO A 174 -15.87 7.96 26.39
N GLU A 175 -14.75 8.61 26.69
CA GLU A 175 -13.48 7.95 27.00
C GLU A 175 -13.59 7.00 28.20
N PHE A 176 -13.07 5.78 28.02
CA PHE A 176 -13.02 4.76 29.07
C PHE A 176 -11.60 4.69 29.68
N THR A 177 -11.50 4.82 31.01
CA THR A 177 -10.28 4.52 31.77
C THR A 177 -10.29 3.05 32.22
N VAL A 178 -9.30 2.27 31.76
CA VAL A 178 -9.11 0.89 32.18
C VAL A 178 -8.64 0.81 33.65
N PRO A 179 -9.26 -0.04 34.50
CA PRO A 179 -8.80 -0.31 35.85
C PRO A 179 -7.37 -0.88 35.89
N ASP A 180 -6.58 -0.46 36.87
CA ASP A 180 -5.17 -0.82 37.00
C ASP A 180 -4.98 -2.36 37.12
N GLY A 181 -4.24 -2.97 36.18
CA GLY A 181 -3.81 -4.37 36.26
C GLY A 181 -4.63 -5.43 35.49
N GLU A 182 -5.69 -5.06 34.76
CA GLU A 182 -6.43 -5.99 33.88
C GLU A 182 -6.04 -5.80 32.41
N TRP A 183 -5.77 -6.90 31.70
CA TRP A 183 -5.61 -6.89 30.25
C TRP A 183 -6.97 -6.77 29.58
N VAL A 184 -7.06 -5.86 28.61
CA VAL A 184 -8.29 -5.58 27.86
C VAL A 184 -8.00 -5.73 26.38
N ILE A 185 -8.91 -6.38 25.66
CA ILE A 185 -8.90 -6.50 24.20
C ILE A 185 -10.04 -5.68 23.61
N THR A 186 -9.85 -5.14 22.41
CA THR A 186 -10.93 -4.52 21.65
C THR A 186 -11.49 -5.54 20.66
N VAL A 187 -12.81 -5.73 20.71
CA VAL A 187 -13.60 -6.51 19.77
C VAL A 187 -14.33 -5.53 18.87
N TRP A 188 -14.11 -5.61 17.56
CA TRP A 188 -14.76 -4.75 16.58
C TRP A 188 -16.00 -5.43 16.03
N ASP A 189 -17.16 -4.84 16.28
CA ASP A 189 -18.47 -5.42 15.94
C ASP A 189 -18.95 -5.00 14.56
N ARG A 190 -18.61 -3.76 14.17
CA ARG A 190 -19.13 -3.13 12.96
C ARG A 190 -18.10 -2.20 12.34
N VAL A 191 -18.02 -2.23 11.02
CA VAL A 191 -17.28 -1.26 10.21
C VAL A 191 -18.22 -0.63 9.19
N GLU A 192 -18.09 0.67 8.97
CA GLU A 192 -18.91 1.44 8.04
C GLU A 192 -18.03 2.37 7.21
N THR A 193 -18.27 2.42 5.89
CA THR A 193 -17.70 3.45 5.04
C THR A 193 -18.54 4.71 5.17
N VAL A 194 -17.93 5.76 5.73
CA VAL A 194 -18.61 7.02 6.07
C VAL A 194 -18.29 8.14 5.07
N ASN A 195 -17.18 8.05 4.35
CA ASN A 195 -16.86 8.97 3.26
C ASN A 195 -15.95 8.27 2.22
N ALA A 196 -16.05 8.67 0.95
CA ALA A 196 -15.17 8.16 -0.09
C ALA A 196 -15.00 9.18 -1.23
N VAL A 197 -13.78 9.22 -1.77
CA VAL A 197 -13.47 9.86 -3.05
C VAL A 197 -13.11 8.75 -4.03
N PRO A 198 -13.90 8.52 -5.10
CA PRO A 198 -13.60 7.51 -6.10
C PRO A 198 -12.21 7.72 -6.72
N VAL A 199 -11.60 6.63 -7.19
CA VAL A 199 -10.32 6.68 -7.93
C VAL A 199 -10.44 7.67 -9.10
N MET A 200 -9.57 8.68 -9.10
CA MET A 200 -9.61 9.79 -10.04
C MET A 200 -8.90 9.46 -11.36
N LEU A 201 -7.72 8.82 -11.31
CA LEU A 201 -6.96 8.50 -12.51
C LEU A 201 -7.49 7.21 -13.14
N LYS A 202 -7.80 7.27 -14.44
CA LYS A 202 -8.03 6.07 -15.27
C LYS A 202 -6.74 5.48 -15.82
N THR A 203 -5.67 6.28 -15.85
CA THR A 203 -4.37 5.91 -16.43
C THR A 203 -3.66 4.89 -15.54
N LYS A 204 -3.14 3.82 -16.14
CA LYS A 204 -2.30 2.82 -15.50
C LYS A 204 -0.97 2.78 -16.25
N TRP A 205 -0.26 3.91 -16.21
CA TRP A 205 0.93 4.14 -17.05
C TRP A 205 2.21 3.58 -16.40
N ASN A 206 3.25 3.37 -17.22
CA ASN A 206 4.50 2.74 -16.79
C ASN A 206 5.71 3.59 -17.24
N GLN A 207 6.92 3.17 -16.86
CA GLN A 207 8.17 3.89 -17.14
C GLN A 207 8.88 3.41 -18.42
N ASN A 208 8.41 2.32 -19.03
CA ASN A 208 8.98 1.74 -20.24
C ASN A 208 8.34 2.34 -21.51
N ALA A 209 8.51 1.68 -22.66
CA ALA A 209 7.92 2.13 -23.91
C ALA A 209 6.38 2.19 -23.80
N PRO A 210 5.72 3.19 -24.40
CA PRO A 210 6.29 4.27 -25.21
C PRO A 210 6.84 5.46 -24.42
N PHE A 211 6.57 5.54 -23.12
CA PHE A 211 6.89 6.69 -22.26
C PHE A 211 8.37 7.09 -22.29
N ASN A 212 9.28 6.13 -22.41
CA ASN A 212 10.71 6.40 -22.45
C ASN A 212 11.32 6.48 -23.87
N ASN A 213 10.51 6.47 -24.94
CA ASN A 213 11.02 6.36 -26.31
C ASN A 213 12.00 7.48 -26.70
N LEU A 214 11.86 8.68 -26.12
CA LEU A 214 12.75 9.83 -26.37
C LEU A 214 13.90 9.97 -25.37
N CYS A 215 14.07 9.02 -24.46
CA CYS A 215 15.11 9.06 -23.44
C CYS A 215 15.74 7.68 -23.18
N ARG A 216 15.66 6.77 -24.16
CA ARG A 216 16.36 5.48 -24.11
C ARG A 216 17.88 5.68 -24.01
N PRO A 217 18.61 4.78 -23.34
CA PRO A 217 18.15 3.50 -22.76
C PRO A 217 17.53 3.63 -21.36
N TYR A 218 17.32 4.84 -20.85
CA TYR A 218 16.82 5.05 -19.51
C TYR A 218 15.32 4.84 -19.40
N ALA A 219 14.84 4.36 -18.25
CA ALA A 219 13.43 4.42 -17.90
C ALA A 219 12.96 5.89 -17.83
N ALA A 220 11.66 6.12 -18.05
CA ALA A 220 11.06 7.46 -17.96
C ALA A 220 11.30 8.09 -16.58
N GLY A 221 11.25 7.28 -15.51
CA GLY A 221 11.40 7.69 -14.12
C GLY A 221 10.03 7.83 -13.44
N CYS A 222 9.89 7.27 -12.24
CA CYS A 222 8.65 7.28 -11.46
C CYS A 222 8.11 8.70 -11.23
N THR A 223 8.98 9.66 -10.89
CA THR A 223 8.60 11.07 -10.74
C THR A 223 8.00 11.67 -12.01
N ALA A 224 8.59 11.38 -13.18
CA ALA A 224 8.08 11.90 -14.46
C ALA A 224 6.72 11.29 -14.81
N VAL A 225 6.54 9.98 -14.56
CA VAL A 225 5.26 9.29 -14.78
C VAL A 225 4.18 9.82 -13.84
N ALA A 226 4.47 9.97 -12.54
CA ALA A 226 3.52 10.52 -11.56
C ALA A 226 3.10 11.95 -11.91
N MET A 227 4.06 12.81 -12.28
CA MET A 227 3.76 14.17 -12.75
C MET A 227 2.88 14.17 -14.00
N MET A 228 3.24 13.34 -14.98
CA MET A 228 2.53 13.26 -16.26
C MET A 228 1.10 12.73 -16.08
N GLN A 229 0.85 11.75 -15.20
CA GLN A 229 -0.50 11.27 -14.90
C GLN A 229 -1.37 12.38 -14.28
N ILE A 230 -0.82 13.15 -13.32
CA ILE A 230 -1.51 14.32 -12.73
C ILE A 230 -1.84 15.38 -13.78
N MET A 231 -0.85 15.73 -14.62
CA MET A 231 -1.03 16.71 -15.70
C MET A 231 -2.13 16.29 -16.67
N THR A 232 -2.16 15.00 -16.99
CA THR A 232 -3.14 14.41 -17.91
C THR A 232 -4.54 14.39 -17.28
N TYR A 233 -4.67 13.97 -16.02
CA TYR A 233 -5.94 13.98 -15.30
C TYR A 233 -6.60 15.37 -15.33
N ASN A 234 -5.83 16.41 -15.00
CA ASN A 234 -6.32 17.79 -14.99
C ASN A 234 -6.58 18.36 -16.39
N ALA A 235 -6.13 17.68 -17.44
CA ALA A 235 -6.14 18.15 -18.82
C ALA A 235 -5.72 19.62 -19.01
N TYR A 236 -4.66 20.02 -18.29
CA TYR A 236 -4.24 21.41 -18.15
C TYR A 236 -2.73 21.58 -18.29
N PRO A 237 -2.23 22.69 -18.89
CA PRO A 237 -3.03 23.73 -19.55
C PRO A 237 -3.56 23.25 -20.90
N SER A 238 -4.57 23.94 -21.42
CA SER A 238 -5.13 23.67 -22.74
C SER A 238 -5.16 24.97 -23.55
N PRO A 239 -4.44 25.07 -24.69
CA PRO A 239 -3.54 24.05 -25.25
C PRO A 239 -2.20 24.01 -24.52
N PHE A 240 -1.62 22.81 -24.41
CA PHE A 240 -0.21 22.61 -24.05
C PHE A 240 0.56 22.11 -25.27
N ILE A 241 1.64 22.81 -25.65
CA ILE A 241 2.39 22.53 -26.88
C ILE A 241 3.84 22.22 -26.53
N ILE A 242 4.35 21.07 -26.98
CA ILE A 242 5.76 20.66 -26.85
C ILE A 242 6.29 20.35 -28.25
N GLU A 243 7.38 21.01 -28.67
CA GLU A 243 8.04 20.76 -29.97
C GLU A 243 7.03 20.73 -31.15
N ASP A 244 6.16 21.75 -31.21
CA ASP A 244 5.08 21.94 -32.19
C ASP A 244 3.96 20.86 -32.16
N VAL A 245 3.96 19.98 -31.16
CA VAL A 245 2.89 19.01 -30.92
C VAL A 245 1.96 19.53 -29.83
N THR A 246 0.68 19.69 -30.17
CA THR A 246 -0.37 19.91 -29.16
C THR A 246 -0.62 18.59 -28.43
N ILE A 247 -0.48 18.61 -27.11
CA ILE A 247 -0.66 17.43 -26.27
C ILE A 247 -2.17 17.14 -26.09
N PRO A 248 -2.67 15.95 -26.50
CA PRO A 248 -4.08 15.60 -26.43
C PRO A 248 -4.46 15.09 -25.03
N PHE A 249 -4.46 15.96 -24.02
CA PHE A 249 -4.71 15.53 -22.63
C PHE A 249 -6.11 14.96 -22.42
N GLU A 250 -7.13 15.53 -23.06
CA GLU A 250 -8.53 15.09 -22.95
C GLU A 250 -8.72 13.63 -23.40
N GLU A 251 -8.04 13.23 -24.46
CA GLU A 251 -8.04 11.85 -24.94
C GLU A 251 -7.13 10.97 -24.07
N LEU A 252 -5.94 11.46 -23.71
CA LEU A 252 -4.98 10.70 -22.93
C LEU A 252 -5.49 10.33 -21.54
N ARG A 253 -6.29 11.19 -20.87
CA ARG A 253 -6.80 10.88 -19.52
C ARG A 253 -7.79 9.72 -19.50
N GLU A 254 -8.39 9.40 -20.65
CA GLU A 254 -9.29 8.27 -20.83
C GLU A 254 -8.53 6.97 -21.19
N MET A 255 -7.23 7.05 -21.49
CA MET A 255 -6.42 5.91 -21.90
C MET A 255 -5.79 5.20 -20.72
N LYS A 256 -6.41 4.09 -20.30
CA LYS A 256 -5.82 3.17 -19.30
C LYS A 256 -4.38 2.78 -19.66
N TYR A 257 -4.13 2.45 -20.93
CA TYR A 257 -2.81 2.12 -21.45
C TYR A 257 -2.52 2.85 -22.76
N VAL A 258 -1.25 3.17 -23.01
CA VAL A 258 -0.78 3.73 -24.29
C VAL A 258 0.11 2.70 -24.99
N LEU A 259 -0.26 2.34 -26.22
CA LEU A 259 0.47 1.36 -27.02
C LEU A 259 1.80 1.93 -27.52
N ASN A 260 2.83 1.08 -27.63
CA ASN A 260 4.09 1.45 -28.25
C ASN A 260 4.00 1.33 -29.78
N ASP A 261 3.40 2.34 -30.41
CA ASP A 261 3.16 2.41 -31.85
C ASP A 261 3.58 3.77 -32.44
N SER A 262 3.16 4.06 -33.68
CA SER A 262 3.41 5.34 -34.35
C SER A 262 2.29 6.37 -34.14
N SER A 263 1.42 6.18 -33.13
CA SER A 263 0.31 7.08 -32.85
C SER A 263 0.78 8.42 -32.29
N ILE A 264 -0.09 9.43 -32.38
CA ILE A 264 0.12 10.72 -31.72
C ILE A 264 0.21 10.57 -30.20
N TYR A 265 -0.47 9.59 -29.61
CA TYR A 265 -0.48 9.35 -28.17
C TYR A 265 0.86 8.81 -27.68
N ALA A 266 1.44 7.83 -28.38
CA ALA A 266 2.77 7.30 -28.08
C ALA A 266 3.84 8.41 -28.18
N LYS A 267 3.74 9.27 -29.19
CA LYS A 267 4.62 10.46 -29.33
C LYS A 267 4.40 11.47 -28.20
N ALA A 268 3.15 11.78 -27.86
CA ALA A 268 2.79 12.77 -26.86
C ALA A 268 3.31 12.39 -25.46
N VAL A 269 3.10 11.15 -25.01
CA VAL A 269 3.58 10.72 -23.68
C VAL A 269 5.12 10.74 -23.59
N ALA A 270 5.80 10.35 -24.68
CA ALA A 270 7.26 10.43 -24.73
C ALA A 270 7.78 11.88 -24.72
N LEU A 271 7.07 12.81 -25.39
CA LEU A 271 7.39 14.24 -25.37
C LEU A 271 7.17 14.88 -23.99
N ILE A 272 6.08 14.53 -23.30
CA ILE A 272 5.83 15.01 -21.94
C ILE A 272 6.96 14.55 -21.00
N VAL A 273 7.31 13.26 -21.03
CA VAL A 273 8.41 12.71 -20.22
C VAL A 273 9.72 13.42 -20.54
N LYS A 274 10.05 13.61 -21.82
CA LYS A 274 11.25 14.35 -22.24
C LYS A 274 11.24 15.78 -21.68
N SER A 275 10.13 16.51 -21.84
CA SER A 275 9.98 17.89 -21.33
C SER A 275 10.21 17.98 -19.82
N ILE A 276 9.61 17.07 -19.04
CA ILE A 276 9.78 17.01 -17.59
C ILE A 276 11.25 16.76 -17.23
N ARG A 277 11.89 15.78 -17.88
CA ARG A 277 13.29 15.41 -17.62
C ARG A 277 14.26 16.54 -17.93
N ASP A 278 14.10 17.17 -19.09
CA ASP A 278 14.95 18.27 -19.55
C ASP A 278 14.86 19.46 -18.59
N TYR A 279 13.65 19.83 -18.17
CA TYR A 279 13.45 20.92 -17.22
C TYR A 279 13.96 20.59 -15.81
N CYS A 280 13.71 19.36 -15.34
CA CYS A 280 13.97 19.00 -13.95
C CYS A 280 15.42 18.59 -13.67
N GLY A 281 16.25 18.40 -14.70
CA GLY A 281 17.64 17.99 -14.54
C GLY A 281 17.76 16.56 -14.00
N VAL A 282 17.32 15.58 -14.79
CA VAL A 282 17.35 14.16 -14.42
C VAL A 282 18.75 13.68 -14.05
N THR A 283 18.86 12.93 -12.96
CA THR A 283 20.09 12.19 -12.58
C THR A 283 19.93 10.73 -12.98
N HIS A 284 20.93 10.17 -13.66
CA HIS A 284 20.93 8.78 -14.08
C HIS A 284 21.67 7.89 -13.09
N LEU A 285 21.05 6.77 -12.70
CA LEU A 285 21.62 5.77 -11.82
C LEU A 285 21.46 4.40 -12.50
N GLY A 286 22.47 4.01 -13.28
CA GLY A 286 22.31 2.89 -14.22
C GLY A 286 21.27 3.22 -15.30
N THR A 287 20.26 2.35 -15.47
CA THR A 287 19.12 2.57 -16.38
C THR A 287 17.97 3.35 -15.72
N SER A 288 18.06 3.63 -14.42
CA SER A 288 17.05 4.38 -13.66
C SER A 288 17.23 5.89 -13.78
N SER A 289 16.13 6.62 -13.54
CA SER A 289 16.05 8.07 -13.64
C SER A 289 15.51 8.67 -12.34
N LEU A 290 16.25 9.62 -11.75
CA LEU A 290 15.87 10.33 -10.53
C LEU A 290 15.59 11.80 -10.83
N ILE A 291 14.43 12.30 -10.40
CA ILE A 291 14.07 13.72 -10.41
C ILE A 291 13.76 14.14 -8.97
N TRP A 292 14.37 15.23 -8.51
CA TRP A 292 14.08 15.73 -7.17
C TRP A 292 12.70 16.39 -7.12
N PRO A 293 11.86 16.11 -6.11
CA PRO A 293 10.51 16.70 -5.99
C PRO A 293 10.49 18.24 -5.99
N LYS A 294 11.59 18.90 -5.59
CA LYS A 294 11.72 20.37 -5.72
C LYS A 294 11.67 20.86 -7.17
N HIS A 295 12.14 20.07 -8.13
CA HIS A 295 12.09 20.40 -9.55
C HIS A 295 10.73 20.05 -10.14
N ALA A 296 10.10 18.95 -9.69
CA ALA A 296 8.72 18.62 -10.04
C ALA A 296 7.75 19.75 -9.67
N ALA A 297 7.83 20.27 -8.44
CA ALA A 297 7.00 21.40 -8.00
C ALA A 297 7.26 22.67 -8.84
N LYS A 298 8.52 22.92 -9.22
CA LYS A 298 8.86 24.03 -10.11
C LYS A 298 8.29 23.84 -11.53
N TYR A 299 8.24 22.62 -12.05
CA TYR A 299 7.64 22.34 -13.35
C TYR A 299 6.12 22.57 -13.31
N PHE A 300 5.42 22.05 -12.31
CA PHE A 300 4.00 22.31 -12.08
C PHE A 300 3.69 23.81 -12.01
N LYS A 301 4.50 24.59 -11.29
CA LYS A 301 4.30 26.04 -11.19
C LYS A 301 4.65 26.78 -12.48
N ASN A 302 5.85 26.58 -13.01
CA ASN A 302 6.44 27.46 -14.00
C ASN A 302 6.16 27.02 -15.45
N VAL A 303 5.89 25.73 -15.68
CA VAL A 303 5.63 25.17 -17.02
C VAL A 303 4.14 24.89 -17.18
N MET A 304 3.54 24.21 -16.19
CA MET A 304 2.10 23.91 -16.25
C MET A 304 1.23 25.10 -15.86
N GLY A 305 1.75 26.06 -15.09
CA GLY A 305 0.99 27.22 -14.65
C GLY A 305 -0.03 26.90 -13.55
N TYR A 306 0.18 25.82 -12.79
CA TYR A 306 -0.63 25.55 -11.60
C TYR A 306 -0.43 26.63 -10.54
N SER A 307 -1.51 26.95 -9.84
CA SER A 307 -1.53 27.89 -8.73
C SER A 307 -1.35 27.16 -7.40
N ASN A 308 -1.03 27.91 -6.35
CA ASN A 308 -0.87 27.39 -4.98
C ASN A 308 0.03 26.13 -4.87
N VAL A 309 1.03 26.02 -5.74
CA VAL A 309 1.96 24.88 -5.72
C VAL A 309 2.83 24.94 -4.48
N GLN A 310 2.61 24.00 -3.56
CA GLN A 310 3.37 23.85 -2.33
C GLN A 310 4.10 22.50 -2.33
N ARG A 311 5.30 22.49 -1.76
CA ARG A 311 6.07 21.26 -1.54
C ARG A 311 6.37 21.12 -0.06
N TYR A 312 5.82 20.08 0.54
CA TYR A 312 6.02 19.76 1.95
C TYR A 312 7.23 18.84 2.07
N ALA A 313 8.14 19.19 2.98
CA ALA A 313 9.46 18.55 3.12
C ALA A 313 9.78 18.10 4.55
N ASP A 314 8.81 18.19 5.43
CA ASP A 314 8.94 17.83 6.84
C ASP A 314 8.22 16.49 7.05
N PRO A 315 8.90 15.42 7.51
CA PRO A 315 8.27 14.13 7.82
C PRO A 315 7.10 14.29 8.78
N LYS A 316 7.23 15.19 9.77
CA LYS A 316 6.19 15.56 10.75
C LYS A 316 4.99 16.30 10.15
N ARG A 317 4.98 16.50 8.83
CA ARG A 317 3.91 17.16 8.07
C ARG A 317 3.46 16.31 6.88
N CYS A 318 3.65 14.99 6.90
CA CYS A 318 2.76 14.11 6.14
C CYS A 318 1.35 14.21 6.75
N ASP A 319 0.72 15.38 6.58
CA ASP A 319 -0.59 15.64 7.12
C ASP A 319 -1.58 14.86 6.25
N VAL A 320 -2.00 13.70 6.77
CA VAL A 320 -3.04 12.87 6.20
C VAL A 320 -4.28 13.73 5.88
N ASN A 321 -4.60 14.73 6.72
CA ASN A 321 -5.71 15.66 6.46
C ASN A 321 -5.46 16.52 5.23
N MET A 322 -4.22 16.97 4.98
CA MET A 322 -3.90 17.72 3.77
C MET A 322 -4.10 16.88 2.50
N ILE A 323 -3.71 15.59 2.53
CA ILE A 323 -3.97 14.69 1.39
C ILE A 323 -5.49 14.52 1.21
N ILE A 324 -6.22 14.26 2.29
CA ILE A 324 -7.68 14.14 2.28
C ILE A 324 -8.32 15.42 1.71
N ASP A 325 -7.92 16.60 2.16
CA ASP A 325 -8.44 17.90 1.70
C ASP A 325 -8.20 18.10 0.20
N CYS A 326 -7.04 17.67 -0.31
CA CYS A 326 -6.77 17.72 -1.76
C CYS A 326 -7.68 16.77 -2.52
N LEU A 327 -7.84 15.53 -2.05
CA LEU A 327 -8.70 14.53 -2.69
C LEU A 327 -10.17 14.97 -2.68
N MET A 328 -10.66 15.51 -1.56
CA MET A 328 -12.02 16.04 -1.44
C MET A 328 -12.29 17.21 -2.38
N LYS A 329 -11.25 17.97 -2.78
CA LYS A 329 -11.32 19.03 -3.79
C LYS A 329 -11.14 18.53 -5.23
N GLY A 330 -10.95 17.23 -5.45
CA GLY A 330 -10.70 16.67 -6.77
C GLY A 330 -9.27 16.82 -7.27
N TYR A 331 -8.29 17.01 -6.37
CA TYR A 331 -6.88 17.15 -6.73
C TYR A 331 -6.08 15.89 -6.34
N PRO A 332 -5.68 15.04 -7.32
CA PRO A 332 -4.79 13.92 -7.04
C PRO A 332 -3.42 14.45 -6.61
N VAL A 333 -2.83 13.79 -5.63
CA VAL A 333 -1.67 14.27 -4.88
C VAL A 333 -0.41 13.57 -5.34
N PHE A 334 0.62 14.33 -5.68
CA PHE A 334 1.95 13.76 -5.93
C PHE A 334 2.61 13.43 -4.58
N VAL A 335 3.10 12.20 -4.47
CA VAL A 335 3.81 11.71 -3.31
C VAL A 335 5.16 11.15 -3.73
N ALA A 336 6.19 11.41 -2.93
CA ALA A 336 7.49 10.75 -3.08
C ALA A 336 8.10 10.40 -1.73
N ALA A 337 8.77 9.26 -1.67
CA ALA A 337 9.52 8.79 -0.52
C ALA A 337 10.90 8.31 -0.94
N LYS A 338 11.85 8.31 0.00
CA LYS A 338 13.22 7.88 -0.23
C LYS A 338 13.69 7.01 0.93
N ALA A 339 14.16 5.81 0.61
CA ALA A 339 14.90 4.93 1.51
C ALA A 339 16.35 5.41 1.66
N ASN A 340 17.08 4.84 2.61
CA ASN A 340 18.53 4.97 2.69
C ASN A 340 19.21 4.66 1.33
N GLY A 341 20.23 5.45 0.99
CA GLY A 341 20.91 5.39 -0.32
C GLY A 341 20.21 6.21 -1.42
N PHE A 342 20.16 5.67 -2.65
CA PHE A 342 19.56 6.33 -3.84
C PHE A 342 18.19 5.77 -4.22
N HIS A 343 17.57 4.99 -3.34
CA HIS A 343 16.28 4.35 -3.60
C HIS A 343 15.17 5.31 -3.23
N ALA A 344 14.61 5.96 -4.25
CA ALA A 344 13.49 6.86 -4.12
C ALA A 344 12.38 6.45 -5.08
N HIS A 345 11.15 6.64 -4.65
CA HIS A 345 9.99 6.38 -5.48
C HIS A 345 9.02 7.56 -5.41
N SER A 346 8.23 7.72 -6.47
CA SER A 346 7.18 8.72 -6.56
C SER A 346 5.95 8.11 -7.21
N TRP A 347 4.78 8.41 -6.65
CA TRP A 347 3.50 7.86 -7.06
C TRP A 347 2.42 8.94 -6.93
N VAL A 348 1.20 8.61 -7.34
CA VAL A 348 0.04 9.48 -7.21
C VAL A 348 -0.91 8.86 -6.20
N VAL A 349 -1.42 9.68 -5.27
CA VAL A 349 -2.56 9.34 -4.43
C VAL A 349 -3.81 9.99 -5.03
N ASP A 350 -4.82 9.20 -5.37
CA ASP A 350 -5.92 9.65 -6.21
C ASP A 350 -7.29 9.05 -5.85
N GLY A 351 -7.44 8.55 -4.63
CA GLY A 351 -8.71 8.08 -4.11
C GLY A 351 -8.67 7.98 -2.59
N LEU A 352 -9.83 8.03 -1.96
CA LEU A 352 -9.99 7.99 -0.50
C LEU A 352 -11.13 7.03 -0.14
N ILE A 353 -10.90 6.16 0.82
CA ILE A 353 -11.97 5.50 1.58
C ILE A 353 -11.78 5.88 3.05
N TYR A 354 -12.85 6.28 3.70
CA TYR A 354 -12.87 6.63 5.11
C TYR A 354 -13.85 5.70 5.84
N LYS A 355 -13.35 4.96 6.82
CA LYS A 355 -14.12 3.97 7.57
C LYS A 355 -14.14 4.28 9.06
N ASN A 356 -15.30 4.08 9.66
CA ASN A 356 -15.49 4.08 11.10
C ASN A 356 -15.67 2.65 11.59
N TYR A 357 -15.04 2.34 12.71
CA TYR A 357 -15.18 1.07 13.39
C TYR A 357 -15.81 1.31 14.75
N TYR A 358 -16.80 0.48 15.06
CA TYR A 358 -17.51 0.47 16.33
C TYR A 358 -17.30 -0.90 16.96
N GLY A 359 -16.98 -0.90 18.23
CA GLY A 359 -16.67 -2.12 18.96
C GLY A 359 -16.86 -1.93 20.45
N HIS A 360 -16.43 -2.93 21.18
CA HIS A 360 -16.40 -2.92 22.62
C HIS A 360 -15.09 -3.51 23.13
N LYS A 361 -14.82 -3.24 24.40
CA LYS A 361 -13.65 -3.71 25.12
C LYS A 361 -14.06 -4.83 26.05
N GLU A 362 -13.28 -5.89 26.11
CA GLU A 362 -13.50 -7.04 26.99
C GLU A 362 -12.23 -7.36 27.79
N GLY A 363 -12.39 -7.86 29.01
CA GLY A 363 -11.24 -8.37 29.78
C GLY A 363 -10.65 -9.61 29.09
N GLU A 364 -9.36 -9.63 28.80
CA GLU A 364 -8.71 -10.71 28.02
C GLU A 364 -8.93 -12.09 28.65
N GLU A 365 -8.83 -12.18 29.99
CA GLU A 365 -9.03 -13.44 30.72
C GLU A 365 -10.50 -13.67 31.14
N SER A 366 -11.25 -12.60 31.44
CA SER A 366 -12.58 -12.72 32.03
C SER A 366 -13.72 -12.71 31.01
N GLY A 367 -13.50 -12.12 29.83
CA GLY A 367 -14.52 -11.89 28.81
C GLY A 367 -15.60 -10.88 29.23
N ASP A 368 -15.43 -10.20 30.37
CA ASP A 368 -16.42 -9.24 30.83
C ASP A 368 -16.31 -7.95 30.03
N TYR A 369 -17.45 -7.38 29.64
CA TYR A 369 -17.55 -6.08 29.00
C TYR A 369 -16.91 -4.99 29.86
N LYS A 370 -16.02 -4.19 29.25
CA LYS A 370 -15.26 -3.10 29.87
C LYS A 370 -15.68 -1.73 29.34
N GLY A 371 -16.20 -1.60 28.12
CA GLY A 371 -16.66 -0.33 27.58
C GLY A 371 -16.79 -0.34 26.06
N GLU A 372 -17.23 0.77 25.49
CA GLU A 372 -17.27 0.94 24.03
C GLU A 372 -15.87 1.26 23.47
N ALA A 373 -15.66 0.92 22.20
CA ALA A 373 -14.48 1.24 21.43
C ALA A 373 -14.88 1.87 20.09
N TYR A 374 -14.11 2.86 19.66
CA TYR A 374 -14.33 3.56 18.40
C TYR A 374 -12.99 3.94 17.78
N LYS A 375 -12.84 3.75 16.46
CA LYS A 375 -11.72 4.29 15.69
C LYS A 375 -12.18 4.70 14.30
N SER A 376 -11.47 5.65 13.71
CA SER A 376 -11.63 6.03 12.30
C SER A 376 -10.32 5.82 11.54
N GLU A 377 -10.44 5.35 10.31
CA GLU A 377 -9.29 5.06 9.46
C GLU A 377 -9.52 5.58 8.04
N ALA A 378 -8.47 6.19 7.47
CA ALA A 378 -8.43 6.58 6.07
C ALA A 378 -7.60 5.57 5.28
N TYR A 379 -7.97 5.40 4.01
CA TYR A 379 -7.30 4.55 3.03
C TYR A 379 -7.09 5.34 1.76
N PHE A 380 -5.85 5.40 1.29
CA PHE A 380 -5.47 6.12 0.08
C PHE A 380 -5.31 5.15 -1.07
N HIS A 381 -6.01 5.42 -2.19
CA HIS A 381 -5.70 4.73 -3.44
C HIS A 381 -4.37 5.27 -3.99
N CYS A 382 -3.43 4.37 -4.26
CA CYS A 382 -2.10 4.66 -4.77
C CYS A 382 -1.93 4.12 -6.20
N ASN A 383 -1.53 5.00 -7.11
CA ASN A 383 -1.07 4.66 -8.45
C ASN A 383 0.45 4.75 -8.53
N TRP A 384 1.13 3.61 -8.56
CA TRP A 384 2.58 3.50 -8.45
C TRP A 384 3.33 3.83 -9.75
N GLY A 385 2.62 3.98 -10.87
CA GLY A 385 3.23 4.22 -12.17
C GLY A 385 3.99 3.00 -12.71
N TRP A 386 3.52 1.78 -12.39
CA TRP A 386 4.07 0.49 -12.87
C TRP A 386 3.11 -0.28 -13.77
N GLY A 387 2.27 0.43 -14.53
CA GLY A 387 1.31 -0.24 -15.41
C GLY A 387 0.07 -0.79 -14.70
N GLY A 388 -0.22 -0.31 -13.48
CA GLY A 388 -1.32 -0.79 -12.63
C GLY A 388 -0.96 -1.95 -11.70
N LYS A 389 0.26 -2.49 -11.80
CA LYS A 389 0.78 -3.47 -10.85
C LYS A 389 0.84 -2.85 -9.44
N ASP A 390 0.27 -3.55 -8.45
CA ASP A 390 0.22 -3.16 -7.04
C ASP A 390 -0.58 -1.89 -6.72
N ASP A 391 -1.24 -1.28 -7.71
CA ASP A 391 -2.17 -0.17 -7.47
C ASP A 391 -3.32 -0.64 -6.56
N GLY A 392 -3.81 0.23 -5.70
CA GLY A 392 -4.90 -0.08 -4.79
C GLY A 392 -4.95 0.79 -3.55
N TYR A 393 -5.79 0.41 -2.59
CA TYR A 393 -5.99 1.15 -1.35
C TYR A 393 -5.00 0.71 -0.28
N PHE A 394 -4.37 1.69 0.38
CA PHE A 394 -3.40 1.50 1.45
C PHE A 394 -3.81 2.32 2.67
N LYS A 395 -3.69 1.75 3.88
CA LYS A 395 -4.02 2.44 5.13
C LYS A 395 -3.20 3.73 5.25
N ALA A 396 -3.86 4.84 5.56
CA ALA A 396 -3.21 6.11 5.83
C ALA A 396 -2.28 5.97 7.05
N GLY A 397 -1.09 6.54 6.97
CA GLY A 397 -0.06 6.41 8.01
C GLY A 397 1.02 5.38 7.71
N ILE A 398 0.81 4.38 6.82
CA ILE A 398 1.91 3.46 6.44
C ILE A 398 3.08 4.17 5.74
N PHE A 399 2.83 5.41 5.27
CA PHE A 399 3.80 6.28 4.62
C PHE A 399 4.49 7.26 5.58
N ASP A 400 3.94 7.44 6.78
CA ASP A 400 4.48 8.29 7.83
C ASP A 400 5.27 7.43 8.81
N ILE A 401 6.55 7.27 8.54
CA ILE A 401 7.45 6.47 9.37
C ILE A 401 8.42 7.41 10.11
N ASP A 402 7.95 8.55 10.61
CA ASP A 402 8.65 9.30 11.66
C ASP A 402 8.23 8.73 13.03
N ILE A 403 8.60 7.48 13.28
CA ILE A 403 8.47 6.90 14.61
C ILE A 403 9.76 7.19 15.34
N SER A 404 9.87 8.42 15.83
CA SER A 404 10.82 8.78 16.87
C SER A 404 10.43 8.07 18.19
N TYR A 405 10.53 6.75 18.23
CA TYR A 405 10.85 6.04 19.45
C TYR A 405 12.34 5.75 19.36
N ASP A 406 13.07 6.50 20.18
CA ASP A 406 14.50 6.40 20.41
C ASP A 406 14.89 4.92 20.65
N PHE A 407 15.33 4.23 19.59
CA PHE A 407 15.95 2.91 19.67
C PHE A 407 17.43 3.05 20.08
N ASP A 408 17.71 3.91 21.05
CA ASP A 408 18.98 3.89 21.76
C ASP A 408 18.90 2.82 22.86
N TYR A 409 18.67 1.56 22.47
CA TYR A 409 19.01 0.34 23.20
C TYR A 409 18.49 -0.86 22.40
N MET A 410 19.25 -1.27 21.38
CA MET A 410 19.71 -2.65 21.13
C MET A 410 20.38 -2.68 19.75
N THR A 411 21.72 -2.63 19.76
CA THR A 411 22.64 -2.93 18.66
C THR A 411 22.40 -2.22 17.33
N LYS A 412 23.08 -1.08 17.15
CA LYS A 412 23.52 -0.58 15.83
C LYS A 412 24.25 -1.71 15.08
N SER A 413 23.56 -2.39 14.18
CA SER A 413 24.20 -2.93 12.97
C SER A 413 24.00 -1.90 11.87
N GLU A 414 25.09 -1.44 11.27
CA GLU A 414 25.15 -0.40 10.23
C GLU A 414 24.54 -0.83 8.87
N SER A 415 23.41 -1.54 8.83
CA SER A 415 22.87 -2.11 7.59
C SER A 415 21.37 -2.00 7.34
N ASP A 416 20.57 -1.42 8.24
CA ASP A 416 19.11 -1.41 8.02
C ASP A 416 18.62 -0.10 7.36
N GLY A 417 17.85 -0.29 6.29
CA GLY A 417 17.48 0.73 5.32
C GLY A 417 16.34 1.63 5.77
N ASP A 418 16.61 2.56 6.69
CA ASP A 418 15.61 3.54 7.12
C ASP A 418 15.07 4.42 5.98
N TYR A 419 13.73 4.58 5.91
CA TYR A 419 13.06 5.62 5.10
C TYR A 419 12.99 7.00 5.81
N ASP A 420 13.83 7.25 6.82
CA ASP A 420 13.70 8.35 7.79
C ASP A 420 13.91 9.78 7.26
N SER A 421 14.31 9.99 6.00
CA SER A 421 14.86 11.31 5.63
C SER A 421 14.12 12.12 4.55
N TYR A 422 13.18 11.56 3.77
CA TYR A 422 12.74 12.27 2.55
C TYR A 422 11.31 11.96 2.05
N TYR A 423 10.28 12.04 2.89
CA TYR A 423 8.90 12.13 2.39
C TYR A 423 8.60 13.52 1.80
N ARG A 424 7.97 13.58 0.61
CA ARG A 424 7.72 14.82 -0.14
C ARG A 424 6.34 14.77 -0.78
N ILE A 425 5.44 15.65 -0.34
CA ILE A 425 4.13 15.86 -0.95
C ILE A 425 4.19 17.14 -1.80
N ILE A 426 3.55 17.13 -2.97
CA ILE A 426 3.31 18.33 -3.77
C ILE A 426 1.81 18.50 -3.94
N THR A 427 1.29 19.62 -3.44
CA THR A 427 -0.10 20.05 -3.67
C THR A 427 -0.11 21.20 -4.67
N TYR A 428 -1.26 21.39 -5.31
CA TYR A 428 -1.46 22.40 -6.35
C TYR A 428 -2.96 22.64 -6.53
N GLU A 429 -3.29 23.73 -7.22
CA GLU A 429 -4.65 24.02 -7.67
C GLU A 429 -4.62 24.40 -9.15
N VAL A 430 -5.64 23.96 -9.90
CA VAL A 430 -5.85 24.36 -11.29
C VAL A 430 -6.63 25.67 -11.28
N GLN A 431 -6.17 26.69 -12.02
CA GLN A 431 -6.95 27.92 -12.16
C GLN A 431 -8.17 27.63 -13.02
N GLU A 432 -9.36 27.76 -12.46
CA GLU A 432 -10.59 27.82 -13.24
C GLU A 432 -10.57 29.14 -14.03
N GLY A 433 -10.66 29.02 -15.36
CA GLY A 433 -10.69 30.15 -16.29
C GLY A 433 -12.04 30.82 -16.40
#